data_AF-A0A562BIP1-F1
#
_entry.id   AF-A0A562BIP1-F1
#
_cell.length_a   1.000
_cell.length_b   1.000
_cell.length_c   1.000
_cell.angle_alpha   90.00
_cell.angle_beta   90.00
_cell.angle_gamma   90.00
#
_symmetry.space_group_name_H-M   'P 1'
#
loop_
_entity.id
_entity.type
_entity.pdbx_description
1 polymer ?
#
loop_
_entity_poly.entity_id
_entity_poly.type
_entity_poly.pdbx_seq_one_letter_code
_entity_poly.pdbx_strand_id
1 'polypeptide(L)'
;MRLPDPDVMRDLVAARLHGGIHGNGVERFGRVIEVGPTLIKASLPDAGLAELCVIGNDMLAEVVGLQRETALLSPFSEPVGMTCGVLVRPLGSEHRIAVGPHLIGSVIDGLGRRMSGPPVPPDCETLPLEANVPDPLTRELIDEPLPLGVRAIDGMLTCGRGQRIGIFAAAGGGKSTLLGMICDGSLADVVVLCLVGERGREVREFLDQTLSAEARARSVVVVSTSDRPALERLKAVYTATTVAEYFRDQGLNVLLMVDSLTRFARAGREIGLAAGEVPAAGSFPPSVFARLPRLLERAGRAAVGSITGIYTVLVEGDDMTEPIADEVRSILDGHIVLSRELAEKNHYPAIDIPASTSRVMHQVTSEQHRRLAGRARRLLAQYKEIELLVRVGEYERGNDADADDALDRRPALEAFLCQGRDERCDYDTTLHKLQQVVEGRCQRLT
;
A
#
# COMPACT_ATOMS: atom_id res chain seq x y z
N MET A 1 62.28 18.28 25.60
CA MET A 1 60.84 18.16 25.28
C MET A 1 60.47 16.71 25.57
N ARG A 2 59.75 16.42 26.67
CA ARG A 2 59.35 15.04 27.00
C ARG A 2 58.14 14.67 26.15
N LEU A 3 58.21 13.54 25.45
CA LEU A 3 57.08 13.00 24.70
C LEU A 3 55.94 12.65 25.67
N PRO A 4 54.67 12.86 25.29
CA PRO A 4 53.53 12.54 26.13
C PRO A 4 53.43 11.03 26.38
N ASP A 5 52.85 10.68 27.53
CA ASP A 5 52.72 9.31 28.02
C ASP A 5 51.94 8.44 27.01
N PRO A 6 52.50 7.31 26.54
CA PRO A 6 51.88 6.43 25.56
C PRO A 6 50.52 5.89 26.00
N ASP A 7 50.30 5.66 27.30
CA ASP A 7 49.04 5.11 27.79
C ASP A 7 47.95 6.18 27.81
N VAL A 8 48.30 7.42 28.18
CA VAL A 8 47.40 8.58 28.08
C VAL A 8 47.02 8.87 26.62
N MET A 9 47.97 8.74 25.70
CA MET A 9 47.69 8.87 24.26
C MET A 9 46.82 7.73 23.73
N ARG A 10 47.03 6.51 24.21
CA ARG A 10 46.22 5.35 23.81
C ARG A 10 44.79 5.46 24.35
N ASP A 11 44.60 5.96 25.57
CA ASP A 11 43.29 6.23 26.16
C ASP A 11 42.57 7.40 25.47
N LEU A 12 43.28 8.47 25.10
CA LEU A 12 42.74 9.58 24.30
C LEU A 12 42.31 9.13 22.90
N VAL A 13 43.08 8.24 22.28
CA VAL A 13 42.78 7.68 20.95
C VAL A 13 41.64 6.66 21.08
N ALA A 14 41.62 5.80 22.11
CA ALA A 14 40.54 4.86 22.38
C ALA A 14 39.23 5.59 22.71
N ALA A 15 39.27 6.69 23.47
CA ALA A 15 38.11 7.54 23.73
C ALA A 15 37.57 8.22 22.46
N ARG A 16 38.45 8.57 21.50
CA ARG A 16 38.06 9.06 20.16
C ARG A 16 37.57 7.97 19.21
N LEU A 17 38.03 6.73 19.38
CA LEU A 17 37.67 5.60 18.52
C LEU A 17 36.46 4.81 19.01
N HIS A 18 36.14 4.85 20.31
CA HIS A 18 35.03 4.09 20.93
C HIS A 18 33.89 4.96 21.45
N GLY A 19 34.04 6.28 21.47
CA GLY A 19 32.91 7.19 21.63
C GLY A 19 32.18 7.32 20.30
N GLY A 20 31.06 6.61 20.14
CA GLY A 20 30.06 7.02 19.15
C GLY A 20 29.78 8.50 19.38
N ILE A 21 30.04 9.35 18.38
CA ILE A 21 29.96 10.80 18.52
C ILE A 21 28.47 11.20 18.42
N HIS A 22 27.69 10.80 19.41
CA HIS A 22 26.43 11.46 19.78
C HIS A 22 26.70 12.38 20.97
N GLY A 23 27.74 13.22 20.83
CA GLY A 23 28.06 14.27 21.80
C GLY A 23 27.30 15.54 21.46
N ASN A 24 26.41 15.97 22.35
CA ASN A 24 25.71 17.26 22.29
C ASN A 24 26.73 18.41 22.20
N GLY A 25 26.77 19.12 21.06
CA GLY A 25 27.38 20.46 20.96
C GLY A 25 28.32 20.76 19.80
N VAL A 26 28.63 19.81 18.90
CA VAL A 26 29.43 20.09 17.68
C VAL A 26 28.53 19.99 16.44
N GLU A 27 28.21 21.13 15.83
CA GLU A 27 27.54 21.13 14.52
C GLU A 27 28.53 20.70 13.44
N ARG A 28 28.20 19.59 12.76
CA ARG A 28 29.00 19.02 11.69
C ARG A 28 28.51 19.56 10.37
N PHE A 29 29.44 19.92 9.49
CA PHE A 29 29.11 20.37 8.15
C PHE A 29 29.94 19.61 7.12
N GLY A 30 29.24 19.09 6.13
CA GLY A 30 29.78 18.65 4.86
C GLY A 30 29.63 19.70 3.78
N ARG A 31 30.00 19.33 2.56
CA ARG A 31 29.80 20.16 1.37
C ARG A 31 29.32 19.33 0.19
N VAL A 32 28.45 19.92 -0.61
CA VAL A 32 28.05 19.37 -1.91
C VAL A 32 29.26 19.29 -2.83
N ILE A 33 29.53 18.10 -3.37
CA ILE A 33 30.59 17.81 -4.33
C ILE A 33 30.02 17.78 -5.74
N GLU A 34 28.84 17.18 -5.91
CA GLU A 34 28.20 16.95 -7.20
C GLU A 34 26.69 17.08 -7.07
N VAL A 35 26.06 17.70 -8.07
CA VAL A 35 24.60 17.87 -8.14
C VAL A 35 24.10 17.11 -9.37
N GLY A 36 23.41 16.00 -9.12
CA GLY A 36 22.68 15.26 -10.14
C GLY A 36 21.19 15.63 -10.16
N PRO A 37 20.43 15.07 -11.12
CA PRO A 37 18.99 15.32 -11.21
C PRO A 37 18.19 14.69 -10.05
N THR A 38 18.59 13.51 -9.59
CA THR A 38 17.90 12.75 -8.54
C THR A 38 18.67 12.73 -7.23
N LEU A 39 20.00 12.68 -7.29
CA LEU A 39 20.88 12.58 -6.13
C LEU A 39 21.93 13.69 -6.12
N ILE A 40 22.34 14.06 -4.91
CA ILE A 40 23.40 15.01 -4.62
C ILE A 40 24.50 14.25 -3.89
N LYS A 41 25.74 14.40 -4.32
CA LYS A 41 26.90 13.83 -3.62
C LYS A 41 27.49 14.87 -2.68
N ALA A 42 27.71 14.51 -1.42
CA ALA A 42 28.32 15.40 -0.43
C ALA A 42 29.48 14.71 0.31
N SER A 43 30.49 15.49 0.72
CA SER A 43 31.54 15.03 1.64
C SER A 43 30.95 15.03 3.05
N LEU A 44 30.68 13.85 3.60
CA LEU A 44 30.00 13.62 4.88
C LEU A 44 30.48 12.28 5.47
N PRO A 45 31.69 12.22 6.05
CA PRO A 45 32.32 10.95 6.47
C PRO A 45 31.63 10.27 7.67
N ASP A 46 30.87 11.02 8.47
CA ASP A 46 30.22 10.52 9.69
C ASP A 46 28.69 10.37 9.55
N ALA A 47 28.13 10.53 8.35
CA ALA A 47 26.69 10.41 8.15
C ALA A 47 26.25 8.94 8.14
N GLY A 48 25.11 8.67 8.77
CA GLY A 48 24.45 7.36 8.76
C GLY A 48 23.55 7.19 7.55
N LEU A 49 23.30 5.93 7.18
CA LEU A 49 22.26 5.61 6.19
C LEU A 49 20.87 6.00 6.76
N ALA A 50 19.98 6.50 5.90
CA ALA A 50 18.66 7.02 6.26
C ALA A 50 18.66 8.25 7.20
N GLU A 51 19.83 8.84 7.45
CA GLU A 51 19.94 10.08 8.22
C GLU A 51 19.42 11.27 7.40
N LEU A 52 18.66 12.15 8.06
CA LEU A 52 18.24 13.42 7.46
C LEU A 52 19.37 14.44 7.48
N CYS A 53 19.45 15.20 6.40
CA CYS A 53 20.38 16.29 6.19
C CYS A 53 19.63 17.55 5.76
N VAL A 54 20.18 18.71 6.12
CA VAL A 54 19.78 20.02 5.56
C VAL A 54 20.88 20.49 4.62
N ILE A 55 20.52 20.75 3.36
CA ILE A 55 21.40 21.33 2.34
C ILE A 55 21.11 22.83 2.26
N GLY A 56 22.15 23.65 2.39
CA GLY A 56 21.99 25.10 2.49
C GLY A 56 21.25 25.47 3.77
N ASN A 57 20.12 26.17 3.63
CA ASN A 57 19.37 26.69 4.78
C ASN A 57 18.16 25.83 5.17
N ASP A 58 17.50 25.19 4.19
CA ASP A 58 16.15 24.64 4.38
C ASP A 58 15.85 23.37 3.56
N MET A 59 16.66 23.03 2.54
CA MET A 59 16.40 21.88 1.70
C MET A 59 16.70 20.58 2.46
N LEU A 60 15.67 19.83 2.81
CA LEU A 60 15.83 18.51 3.41
C LEU A 60 16.24 17.48 2.35
N ALA A 61 17.13 16.58 2.76
CA ALA A 61 17.52 15.40 2.00
C ALA A 61 17.77 14.22 2.95
N GLU A 62 17.71 13.01 2.42
CA GLU A 62 18.04 11.79 3.17
C GLU A 62 19.28 11.13 2.56
N VAL A 63 20.14 10.60 3.42
CA VAL A 63 21.28 9.76 3.00
C VAL A 63 20.75 8.42 2.50
N VAL A 64 20.80 8.21 1.18
CA VAL A 64 20.36 6.97 0.52
C VAL A 64 21.51 6.01 0.21
N GLY A 65 22.75 6.47 0.34
CA GLY A 65 23.93 5.65 0.13
C GLY A 65 25.19 6.28 0.71
N LEU A 66 26.14 5.43 1.09
CA LEU A 66 27.43 5.83 1.63
C LEU A 66 28.56 5.22 0.80
N GLN A 67 29.52 6.05 0.43
CA GLN A 67 30.70 5.68 -0.36
C GLN A 67 31.94 6.29 0.28
N ARG A 68 32.59 5.52 1.18
CA ARG A 68 33.75 5.96 1.97
C ARG A 68 33.43 7.24 2.74
N GLU A 69 34.04 8.37 2.36
CA GLU A 69 33.86 9.68 3.00
C GLU A 69 32.77 10.54 2.36
N THR A 70 32.03 9.98 1.40
CA THR A 70 30.96 10.68 0.67
C THR A 70 29.60 10.03 0.90
N ALA A 71 28.58 10.86 1.03
CA ALA A 71 27.19 10.45 1.12
C ALA A 71 26.46 10.80 -0.20
N LEU A 72 25.58 9.90 -0.61
CA LEU A 72 24.58 10.16 -1.64
C LEU A 72 23.30 10.58 -0.95
N LEU A 73 22.86 11.79 -1.25
CA LEU A 73 21.69 12.43 -0.67
C LEU A 73 20.57 12.47 -1.71
N SER A 74 19.37 12.04 -1.36
CA SER A 74 18.18 12.25 -2.17
C SER A 74 17.37 13.40 -1.56
N PRO A 75 17.16 14.52 -2.27
CA PRO A 75 16.46 15.67 -1.72
C PRO A 75 14.93 15.48 -1.77
N PHE A 76 14.24 16.12 -0.84
CA PHE A 76 12.78 16.21 -0.81
C PHE A 76 12.20 17.37 -1.63
N SER A 77 13.06 18.08 -2.36
CA SER A 77 12.69 19.10 -3.35
C SER A 77 13.69 19.09 -4.51
N GLU A 78 13.29 19.62 -5.66
CA GLU A 78 14.19 19.68 -6.83
C GLU A 78 15.39 20.62 -6.55
N PRO A 79 16.63 20.20 -6.84
CA PRO A 79 17.83 21.01 -6.57
C PRO A 79 18.07 22.08 -7.65
N VAL A 80 17.02 22.76 -8.12
CA VAL A 80 17.12 23.77 -9.19
C VAL A 80 17.98 24.94 -8.72
N GLY A 81 19.01 25.27 -9.51
CA GLY A 81 19.94 26.36 -9.19
C GLY A 81 20.97 26.04 -8.10
N MET A 82 21.01 24.79 -7.60
CA MET A 82 22.03 24.37 -6.65
C MET A 82 23.41 24.31 -7.31
N THR A 83 24.43 24.77 -6.58
CA THR A 83 25.83 24.72 -7.00
C THR A 83 26.66 23.84 -6.06
N CYS A 84 27.81 23.38 -6.54
CA CYS A 84 28.77 22.68 -5.68
C CYS A 84 29.34 23.62 -4.61
N GLY A 85 29.71 23.04 -3.47
CA GLY A 85 30.27 23.76 -2.32
C GLY A 85 29.25 24.24 -1.29
N VAL A 86 27.94 24.12 -1.58
CA VAL A 86 26.86 24.39 -0.60
C VAL A 86 27.05 23.52 0.63
N LEU A 87 26.85 24.11 1.82
CA LEU A 87 26.99 23.41 3.09
C LEU A 87 25.89 22.36 3.24
N VAL A 88 26.24 21.22 3.85
CA VAL A 88 25.28 20.18 4.23
C VAL A 88 25.43 19.87 5.70
N ARG A 89 24.34 19.88 6.45
CA ARG A 89 24.32 19.61 7.89
C ARG A 89 23.52 18.33 8.17
N PRO A 90 24.16 17.23 8.62
CA PRO A 90 23.44 16.06 9.14
C PRO A 90 22.67 16.42 10.41
N LEU A 91 21.48 15.83 10.58
CA LEU A 91 20.59 16.10 11.70
C LEU A 91 20.74 15.10 12.87
N GLY A 92 21.48 14.01 12.67
CA GLY A 92 21.67 12.97 13.69
C GLY A 92 20.45 12.06 13.90
N SER A 93 19.42 12.18 13.06
CA SER A 93 18.18 11.42 13.18
C SER A 93 17.63 11.00 11.83
N GLU A 94 16.94 9.87 11.82
CA GLU A 94 16.08 9.46 10.72
C GLU A 94 14.81 10.33 10.61
N HIS A 95 14.04 10.16 9.54
CA HIS A 95 12.78 10.86 9.36
C HIS A 95 11.72 10.36 10.34
N ARG A 96 11.13 11.29 11.10
CA ARG A 96 10.04 11.05 12.04
C ARG A 96 8.84 11.93 11.69
N ILE A 97 7.64 11.42 11.95
CA ILE A 97 6.39 12.13 11.72
C ILE A 97 5.63 12.29 13.02
N ALA A 98 4.90 13.41 13.16
CA ALA A 98 3.94 13.57 14.24
C ALA A 98 2.72 12.69 13.99
N VAL A 99 2.35 11.90 14.99
CA VAL A 99 1.19 11.00 14.94
C VAL A 99 0.20 11.36 16.06
N GLY A 100 -1.06 11.01 15.85
CA GLY A 100 -2.11 11.27 16.83
C GLY A 100 -3.51 11.34 16.23
N PRO A 101 -4.55 11.44 17.08
CA PRO A 101 -5.94 11.56 16.64
C PRO A 101 -6.20 12.79 15.77
N HIS A 102 -5.36 13.82 15.88
CA HIS A 102 -5.44 15.05 15.07
C HIS A 102 -5.26 14.81 13.56
N LEU A 103 -4.77 13.64 13.15
CA LEU A 103 -4.64 13.24 11.75
C LEU A 103 -5.96 12.77 11.13
N ILE A 104 -6.92 12.32 11.94
CA ILE A 104 -8.21 11.84 11.44
C ILE A 104 -8.96 12.98 10.74
N GLY A 105 -9.43 12.73 9.53
CA GLY A 105 -10.08 13.71 8.66
C GLY A 105 -9.10 14.66 7.95
N SER A 106 -7.79 14.46 8.09
CA SER A 106 -6.76 15.33 7.50
C SER A 106 -6.13 14.74 6.23
N VAL A 107 -5.57 15.63 5.42
CA VAL A 107 -4.73 15.27 4.27
C VAL A 107 -3.30 15.72 4.57
N ILE A 108 -2.35 14.79 4.51
CA ILE A 108 -0.92 15.00 4.77
C ILE A 108 -0.08 14.64 3.56
N ASP A 109 1.10 15.24 3.45
CA ASP A 109 2.09 14.90 2.41
C ASP A 109 2.94 13.67 2.79
N GLY A 110 3.85 13.27 1.90
CA GLY A 110 4.73 12.12 2.14
C GLY A 110 5.68 12.26 3.33
N LEU A 111 5.81 13.47 3.90
CA LEU A 111 6.66 13.79 5.05
C LEU A 111 5.86 13.93 6.36
N GLY A 112 4.54 13.70 6.32
CA GLY A 112 3.66 13.83 7.47
C GLY A 112 3.18 15.25 7.75
N ARG A 113 3.38 16.19 6.82
CA ARG A 113 2.95 17.59 6.98
C ARG A 113 1.55 17.76 6.45
N ARG A 114 0.70 18.49 7.18
CA ARG A 114 -0.66 18.80 6.73
C ARG A 114 -0.64 19.64 5.46
N MET A 115 -1.36 19.20 4.44
CA MET A 115 -1.54 19.94 3.20
C MET A 115 -2.62 21.04 3.34
N SER A 116 -3.53 20.90 4.29
CA SER A 116 -4.55 21.90 4.61
C SER A 116 -4.99 21.85 6.08
N GLY A 117 -5.56 22.96 6.56
CA GLY A 117 -6.05 23.11 7.92
C GLY A 117 -5.01 23.67 8.91
N PRO A 118 -5.30 23.63 10.22
CA PRO A 118 -4.42 24.17 11.24
C PRO A 118 -3.11 23.38 11.34
N PRO A 119 -2.02 24.01 11.83
CA PRO A 119 -0.75 23.32 12.04
C PRO A 119 -0.89 22.15 13.03
N VAL A 120 0.06 21.22 12.95
CA VAL A 120 0.16 20.11 13.89
C VAL A 120 0.42 20.68 15.31
N PRO A 121 -0.23 20.15 16.36
CA PRO A 121 0.05 20.57 17.73
C PRO A 121 1.55 20.37 18.11
N PRO A 122 2.13 21.27 18.91
CA PRO A 122 3.57 21.25 19.20
C PRO A 122 4.04 20.04 20.01
N ASP A 123 3.17 19.42 20.81
CA ASP A 123 3.50 18.33 21.73
C ASP A 123 2.99 16.95 21.25
N CYS A 124 2.95 16.74 19.93
CA CYS A 124 2.55 15.45 19.38
C CYS A 124 3.64 14.39 19.58
N GLU A 125 3.20 13.16 19.83
CA GLU A 125 4.05 11.99 19.73
C GLU A 125 4.66 11.91 18.32
N THR A 126 5.94 11.55 18.23
CA THR A 126 6.60 11.35 16.94
C THR A 126 7.13 9.94 16.80
N LEU A 127 6.85 9.32 15.65
CA LEU A 127 7.28 7.97 15.30
C LEU A 127 8.22 8.01 14.09
N PRO A 128 9.25 7.15 14.05
CA PRO A 128 10.10 7.00 12.88
C PRO A 128 9.34 6.31 11.74
N LEU A 129 9.70 6.62 10.49
CA LEU A 129 9.09 5.97 9.33
C LEU A 129 9.56 4.53 9.11
N GLU A 130 10.79 4.23 9.52
CA GLU A 130 11.40 2.90 9.45
C GLU A 130 11.19 2.22 10.81
N ALA A 131 10.07 1.49 10.95
CA ALA A 131 9.77 0.70 12.14
C ALA A 131 10.09 -0.79 11.91
N ASN A 132 10.42 -1.49 12.99
CA ASN A 132 10.54 -2.95 12.95
C ASN A 132 9.18 -3.59 12.73
N VAL A 133 9.18 -4.67 11.97
CA VAL A 133 8.01 -5.54 11.77
C VAL A 133 7.55 -6.13 13.12
N PRO A 134 6.23 -6.22 13.40
CA PRO A 134 5.73 -6.85 14.63
C PRO A 134 6.24 -8.29 14.80
N ASP A 135 6.63 -8.68 16.01
CA ASP A 135 7.17 -10.01 16.32
C ASP A 135 6.17 -11.10 15.88
N PRO A 136 6.54 -11.99 14.95
CA PRO A 136 5.68 -13.05 14.45
C PRO A 136 5.04 -13.92 15.53
N LEU A 137 5.72 -14.14 16.66
CA LEU A 137 5.23 -14.99 17.76
C LEU A 137 4.19 -14.29 18.65
N THR A 138 4.09 -12.97 18.55
CA THR A 138 3.13 -12.16 19.30
C THR A 138 1.90 -11.78 18.47
N ARG A 139 1.87 -12.13 17.18
CA ARG A 139 0.75 -11.84 16.29
C ARG A 139 -0.44 -12.73 16.61
N GLU A 140 -1.62 -12.13 16.61
CA GLU A 140 -2.87 -12.88 16.65
C GLU A 140 -3.21 -13.48 15.28
N LEU A 141 -3.96 -14.56 15.30
CA LEU A 141 -4.45 -15.22 14.09
C LEU A 141 -5.59 -14.42 13.46
N ILE A 142 -5.71 -14.53 12.13
CA ILE A 142 -6.82 -13.93 11.38
C ILE A 142 -8.01 -14.88 11.45
N ASP A 143 -8.93 -14.63 12.39
CA ASP A 143 -10.09 -15.47 12.69
C ASP A 143 -11.44 -14.76 12.49
N GLU A 144 -11.43 -13.43 12.39
CA GLU A 144 -12.62 -12.60 12.21
C GLU A 144 -12.70 -11.98 10.81
N PRO A 145 -13.90 -11.95 10.17
CA PRO A 145 -14.08 -11.26 8.92
C PRO A 145 -14.01 -9.73 9.11
N LEU A 146 -13.50 -9.04 8.10
CA LEU A 146 -13.65 -7.60 7.94
C LEU A 146 -14.56 -7.33 6.73
N PRO A 147 -15.86 -7.04 6.94
CA PRO A 147 -16.73 -6.61 5.87
C PRO A 147 -16.23 -5.32 5.23
N LEU A 148 -16.16 -5.31 3.90
CA LEU A 148 -15.76 -4.16 3.09
C LEU A 148 -16.95 -3.48 2.41
N GLY A 149 -18.15 -4.06 2.50
CA GLY A 149 -19.39 -3.52 1.95
C GLY A 149 -19.55 -3.73 0.44
N VAL A 150 -18.72 -4.59 -0.16
CA VAL A 150 -18.76 -4.95 -1.58
C VAL A 150 -19.15 -6.43 -1.69
N ARG A 151 -20.34 -6.73 -2.22
CA ARG A 151 -20.89 -8.10 -2.26
C ARG A 151 -19.96 -9.14 -2.87
N ALA A 152 -19.34 -8.79 -3.99
CA ALA A 152 -18.39 -9.66 -4.67
C ALA A 152 -17.18 -9.99 -3.77
N ILE A 153 -16.74 -9.07 -2.92
CA ILE A 153 -15.64 -9.31 -1.99
C ILE A 153 -16.15 -10.06 -0.76
N ASP A 154 -17.13 -9.50 -0.05
CA ASP A 154 -17.62 -10.05 1.22
C ASP A 154 -18.23 -11.45 1.05
N GLY A 155 -18.90 -11.71 -0.07
CA GLY A 155 -19.52 -13.00 -0.38
C GLY A 155 -18.57 -14.05 -0.97
N MET A 156 -17.65 -13.66 -1.86
CA MET A 156 -16.86 -14.62 -2.65
C MET A 156 -15.36 -14.64 -2.34
N LEU A 157 -14.83 -13.58 -1.73
CA LEU A 157 -13.41 -13.32 -1.50
C LEU A 157 -13.19 -12.73 -0.09
N THR A 158 -13.94 -13.22 0.90
CA THR A 158 -14.09 -12.56 2.20
C THR A 158 -12.74 -12.21 2.82
N CYS A 159 -12.63 -10.96 3.26
CA CYS A 159 -11.43 -10.41 3.87
C CYS A 159 -11.43 -10.67 5.37
N GLY A 160 -10.26 -10.94 5.95
CA GLY A 160 -10.07 -11.04 7.40
C GLY A 160 -9.50 -9.77 8.02
N ARG A 161 -9.74 -9.56 9.32
CA ARG A 161 -9.08 -8.49 10.09
C ARG A 161 -7.58 -8.74 10.18
N GLY A 162 -6.77 -7.79 9.73
CA GLY A 162 -5.31 -7.93 9.62
C GLY A 162 -4.82 -8.65 8.36
N GLN A 163 -5.69 -8.99 7.41
CA GLN A 163 -5.26 -9.59 6.14
C GLN A 163 -4.60 -8.55 5.23
N ARG A 164 -3.64 -8.98 4.41
CA ARG A 164 -3.05 -8.14 3.36
C ARG A 164 -3.44 -8.65 1.98
N ILE A 165 -4.09 -7.81 1.18
CA ILE A 165 -4.68 -8.18 -0.12
C ILE A 165 -4.17 -7.24 -1.20
N GLY A 166 -3.87 -7.78 -2.38
CA GLY A 166 -3.53 -6.98 -3.56
C GLY A 166 -4.76 -6.69 -4.43
N ILE A 167 -4.89 -5.49 -4.98
CA ILE A 167 -5.85 -5.21 -6.07
C ILE A 167 -5.06 -4.98 -7.35
N PHE A 168 -5.18 -5.91 -8.29
CA PHE A 168 -4.48 -5.90 -9.56
C PHE A 168 -5.41 -5.37 -10.63
N ALA A 169 -5.05 -4.24 -11.22
CA ALA A 169 -5.91 -3.56 -12.16
C ALA A 169 -5.10 -2.86 -13.24
N ALA A 170 -5.60 -2.93 -14.48
CA ALA A 170 -5.16 -2.04 -15.54
C ALA A 170 -5.64 -0.61 -15.27
N ALA A 171 -4.96 0.37 -15.88
CA ALA A 171 -5.41 1.75 -15.86
C ALA A 171 -6.83 1.86 -16.43
N GLY A 172 -7.73 2.54 -15.70
CA GLY A 172 -9.14 2.68 -16.10
C GLY A 172 -10.04 1.48 -15.76
N GLY A 173 -9.52 0.40 -15.16
CA GLY A 173 -10.30 -0.80 -14.79
C GLY A 173 -11.25 -0.64 -13.58
N GLY A 174 -11.63 0.57 -13.20
CA GLY A 174 -12.52 0.82 -12.05
C GLY A 174 -11.86 0.76 -10.66
N LYS A 175 -10.51 0.73 -10.59
CA LYS A 175 -9.72 0.72 -9.35
C LYS A 175 -10.16 1.78 -8.34
N SER A 176 -10.17 3.05 -8.76
CA SER A 176 -10.49 4.17 -7.87
C SER A 176 -11.92 4.09 -7.34
N THR A 177 -12.88 3.71 -8.18
CA THR A 177 -14.27 3.49 -7.76
C THR A 177 -14.36 2.39 -6.71
N LEU A 178 -13.67 1.26 -6.92
CA LEU A 178 -13.67 0.16 -5.95
C LEU A 178 -13.02 0.57 -4.62
N LEU A 179 -11.90 1.31 -4.65
CA LEU A 179 -11.30 1.85 -3.42
C LEU A 179 -12.27 2.75 -2.67
N GLY A 180 -13.02 3.62 -3.36
CA GLY A 180 -14.08 4.44 -2.76
C GLY A 180 -15.17 3.61 -2.10
N MET A 181 -15.68 2.60 -2.80
CA MET A 181 -16.69 1.67 -2.27
C MET A 181 -16.20 0.97 -1.00
N ILE A 182 -14.94 0.53 -0.98
CA ILE A 182 -14.32 -0.10 0.19
C ILE A 182 -14.15 0.91 1.34
N CYS A 183 -13.69 2.14 1.05
CA CYS A 183 -13.58 3.20 2.06
C CYS A 183 -14.92 3.48 2.74
N ASP A 184 -16.00 3.48 1.96
CA ASP A 184 -17.34 3.78 2.42
C ASP A 184 -18.01 2.60 3.14
N GLY A 185 -17.79 1.37 2.65
CA GLY A 185 -18.44 0.16 3.15
C GLY A 185 -17.70 -0.55 4.28
N SER A 186 -16.41 -0.27 4.48
CA SER A 186 -15.60 -0.96 5.50
C SER A 186 -16.03 -0.65 6.93
N LEU A 187 -16.05 -1.68 7.76
CA LEU A 187 -16.31 -1.58 9.21
C LEU A 187 -15.03 -1.35 10.05
N ALA A 188 -13.95 -0.87 9.44
CA ALA A 188 -12.75 -0.45 10.18
C ALA A 188 -12.99 0.84 10.99
N ASP A 189 -12.30 0.96 12.13
CA ASP A 189 -12.38 2.12 13.02
C ASP A 189 -11.75 3.36 12.38
N VAL A 190 -10.62 3.18 11.70
CA VAL A 190 -9.88 4.24 10.99
C VAL A 190 -9.48 3.74 9.62
N VAL A 191 -9.58 4.63 8.62
CA VAL A 191 -9.08 4.36 7.26
C VAL A 191 -7.82 5.20 7.04
N VAL A 192 -6.75 4.58 6.58
CA VAL A 192 -5.54 5.29 6.12
C VAL A 192 -5.38 5.05 4.64
N LEU A 193 -5.51 6.09 3.84
CA LEU A 193 -5.43 6.02 2.39
C LEU A 193 -4.16 6.71 1.91
N CYS A 194 -3.31 5.99 1.18
CA CYS A 194 -2.09 6.52 0.58
C CYS A 194 -2.24 6.61 -0.94
N LEU A 195 -2.15 7.82 -1.50
CA LEU A 195 -2.21 8.10 -2.94
C LEU A 195 -0.83 8.57 -3.41
N VAL A 196 -0.12 7.71 -4.15
CA VAL A 196 1.28 7.90 -4.55
C VAL A 196 1.41 7.88 -6.06
N GLY A 197 1.99 8.95 -6.61
CA GLY A 197 2.30 9.06 -8.03
C GLY A 197 1.07 9.23 -8.93
N GLU A 198 -0.09 9.50 -8.35
CA GLU A 198 -1.31 9.91 -9.06
C GLU A 198 -1.21 11.40 -9.46
N ARG A 199 -1.99 11.80 -10.47
CA ARG A 199 -2.03 13.21 -10.88
C ARG A 199 -2.83 14.02 -9.87
N GLY A 200 -2.43 15.28 -9.63
CA GLY A 200 -3.10 16.14 -8.64
C GLY A 200 -4.61 16.32 -8.86
N ARG A 201 -5.06 16.35 -10.14
CA ARG A 201 -6.49 16.40 -10.47
C ARG A 201 -7.24 15.12 -10.05
N GLU A 202 -6.61 13.96 -10.22
CA GLU A 202 -7.19 12.64 -9.92
C GLU A 202 -7.29 12.43 -8.41
N VAL A 203 -6.28 12.91 -7.66
CA VAL A 203 -6.35 12.97 -6.18
C VAL A 203 -7.53 13.82 -5.72
N ARG A 204 -7.71 15.02 -6.29
CA ARG A 204 -8.82 15.90 -5.90
C ARG A 204 -10.18 15.30 -6.25
N GLU A 205 -10.33 14.75 -7.45
CA GLU A 205 -11.54 14.05 -7.87
C GLU A 205 -11.86 12.88 -6.94
N PHE A 206 -10.85 12.10 -6.53
CA PHE A 206 -11.03 11.03 -5.57
C PHE A 206 -11.56 11.53 -4.22
N LEU A 207 -10.91 12.56 -3.66
CA LEU A 207 -11.27 13.15 -2.37
C LEU A 207 -12.63 13.85 -2.33
N ASP A 208 -13.02 14.48 -3.44
CA ASP A 208 -14.22 15.33 -3.49
C ASP A 208 -15.43 14.62 -4.11
N GLN A 209 -15.23 13.58 -4.94
CA GLN A 209 -16.31 12.92 -5.70
C GLN A 209 -16.40 11.40 -5.51
N THR A 210 -15.31 10.75 -5.09
CA THR A 210 -15.28 9.27 -4.92
C THR A 210 -15.44 8.87 -3.46
N LEU A 211 -14.84 9.60 -2.53
CA LEU A 211 -15.05 9.39 -1.10
C LEU A 211 -16.31 10.09 -0.61
N SER A 212 -17.13 9.39 0.16
CA SER A 212 -18.19 10.04 0.91
C SER A 212 -17.63 10.98 1.99
N ALA A 213 -18.41 11.98 2.39
CA ALA A 213 -18.03 12.89 3.47
C ALA A 213 -17.78 12.15 4.80
N GLU A 214 -18.56 11.09 5.06
CA GLU A 214 -18.43 10.21 6.21
C GLU A 214 -17.09 9.46 6.18
N ALA A 215 -16.77 8.79 5.06
CA ALA A 215 -15.50 8.08 4.92
C ALA A 215 -14.31 9.04 5.02
N ARG A 216 -14.40 10.22 4.39
CA ARG A 216 -13.35 11.24 4.47
C ARG A 216 -13.13 11.72 5.91
N ALA A 217 -14.19 11.92 6.69
CA ALA A 217 -14.09 12.38 8.08
C ALA A 217 -13.40 11.37 9.00
N ARG A 218 -13.50 10.07 8.73
CA ARG A 218 -12.80 8.99 9.46
C ARG A 218 -11.47 8.55 8.84
N SER A 219 -11.03 9.22 7.76
CA SER A 219 -9.83 8.84 7.03
C SER A 219 -8.65 9.75 7.32
N VAL A 220 -7.44 9.20 7.33
CA VAL A 220 -6.19 9.95 7.12
C VAL A 220 -5.75 9.72 5.69
N VAL A 221 -5.61 10.80 4.90
CA VAL A 221 -5.17 10.68 3.50
C VAL A 221 -3.74 11.17 3.37
N VAL A 222 -2.83 10.29 2.96
CA VAL A 222 -1.43 10.61 2.64
C VAL A 222 -1.30 10.76 1.13
N VAL A 223 -0.79 11.89 0.67
CA VAL A 223 -0.68 12.20 -0.77
C VAL A 223 0.75 12.55 -1.12
N SER A 224 1.28 11.92 -2.16
CA SER A 224 2.48 12.41 -2.86
C SER A 224 2.29 12.22 -4.36
N THR A 225 2.02 13.32 -5.07
CA THR A 225 1.63 13.31 -6.48
C THR A 225 2.81 12.99 -7.41
N SER A 226 2.52 12.73 -8.70
CA SER A 226 3.54 12.34 -9.69
C SER A 226 4.67 13.36 -9.91
N ASP A 227 4.39 14.64 -9.65
CA ASP A 227 5.34 15.75 -9.75
C ASP A 227 6.27 15.86 -8.52
N ARG A 228 6.03 15.08 -7.46
CA ARG A 228 6.87 15.10 -6.27
C ARG A 228 8.14 14.26 -6.45
N PRO A 229 9.24 14.64 -5.77
CA PRO A 229 10.50 13.90 -5.81
C PRO A 229 10.32 12.42 -5.47
N ALA A 230 11.15 11.57 -6.07
CA ALA A 230 11.07 10.11 -5.88
C ALA A 230 11.13 9.71 -4.40
N LEU A 231 11.97 10.38 -3.61
CA LEU A 231 12.07 10.09 -2.18
C LEU A 231 10.77 10.40 -1.43
N GLU A 232 10.10 11.52 -1.72
CA GLU A 232 8.82 11.87 -1.10
C GLU A 232 7.76 10.81 -1.44
N ARG A 233 7.68 10.39 -2.71
CA ARG A 233 6.78 9.33 -3.17
C ARG A 233 7.04 8.00 -2.48
N LEU A 234 8.32 7.64 -2.29
CA LEU A 234 8.71 6.44 -1.55
C LEU A 234 8.28 6.54 -0.08
N LYS A 235 8.56 7.67 0.58
CA LYS A 235 8.27 7.89 2.01
C LYS A 235 6.80 8.01 2.30
N ALA A 236 5.95 8.45 1.35
CA ALA A 236 4.51 8.50 1.53
C ALA A 236 3.89 7.16 1.96
N VAL A 237 4.38 6.04 1.43
CA VAL A 237 3.87 4.70 1.82
C VAL A 237 4.32 4.32 3.23
N TYR A 238 5.56 4.65 3.60
CA TYR A 238 6.05 4.46 4.96
C TYR A 238 5.30 5.36 5.96
N THR A 239 5.00 6.61 5.59
CA THR A 239 4.20 7.55 6.35
C THR A 239 2.80 7.00 6.61
N ALA A 240 2.11 6.54 5.56
CA ALA A 240 0.79 5.91 5.71
C ALA A 240 0.84 4.66 6.60
N THR A 241 1.85 3.82 6.43
CA THR A 241 2.03 2.61 7.26
C THR A 241 2.26 2.98 8.73
N THR A 242 3.10 3.98 8.99
CA THR A 242 3.41 4.46 10.36
C THR A 242 2.18 5.07 11.03
N VAL A 243 1.35 5.81 10.28
CA VAL A 243 0.06 6.30 10.78
C VAL A 243 -0.88 5.14 11.12
N ALA A 244 -0.94 4.11 10.28
CA ALA A 244 -1.76 2.93 10.56
C ALA A 244 -1.27 2.15 11.80
N GLU A 245 0.04 2.03 11.97
CA GLU A 245 0.66 1.42 13.16
C GLU A 245 0.30 2.18 14.44
N TYR A 246 0.36 3.51 14.42
CA TYR A 246 -0.06 4.31 15.56
C TYR A 246 -1.48 3.94 16.02
N PHE A 247 -2.46 3.93 15.11
CA PHE A 247 -3.85 3.62 15.47
C PHE A 247 -4.04 2.14 15.86
N ARG A 248 -3.35 1.21 15.21
CA ARG A 248 -3.31 -0.21 15.61
C ARG A 248 -2.84 -0.35 17.05
N ASP A 249 -1.78 0.35 17.41
CA ASP A 249 -1.16 0.27 18.75
C ASP A 249 -2.01 1.00 19.81
N GLN A 250 -2.95 1.86 19.41
CA GLN A 250 -4.04 2.36 20.25
C GLN A 250 -5.21 1.36 20.40
N GLY A 251 -5.11 0.17 19.80
CA GLY A 251 -6.12 -0.88 19.85
C GLY A 251 -7.22 -0.79 18.80
N LEU A 252 -7.03 0.00 17.75
CA LEU A 252 -8.01 0.17 16.68
C LEU A 252 -7.79 -0.82 15.53
N ASN A 253 -8.87 -1.10 14.80
CA ASN A 253 -8.83 -1.83 13.53
C ASN A 253 -8.72 -0.84 12.38
N VAL A 254 -7.57 -0.85 11.72
CA VAL A 254 -7.23 0.09 10.67
C VAL A 254 -7.33 -0.58 9.31
N LEU A 255 -7.97 0.10 8.37
CA LEU A 255 -7.88 -0.24 6.95
C LEU A 255 -6.82 0.64 6.29
N LEU A 256 -5.68 0.06 5.93
CA LEU A 256 -4.62 0.72 5.19
C LEU A 256 -4.77 0.42 3.69
N MET A 257 -5.03 1.44 2.88
CA MET A 257 -5.07 1.32 1.42
C MET A 257 -3.93 2.08 0.78
N VAL A 258 -3.15 1.41 -0.08
CA VAL A 258 -2.02 2.03 -0.78
C VAL A 258 -2.24 1.95 -2.28
N ASP A 259 -2.29 3.13 -2.90
CA ASP A 259 -2.46 3.30 -4.33
C ASP A 259 -1.30 4.09 -4.94
N SER A 260 -0.25 3.47 -5.49
CA SER A 260 -0.05 2.03 -5.68
C SER A 260 1.35 1.55 -5.32
N LEU A 261 1.50 0.25 -5.06
CA LEU A 261 2.81 -0.37 -4.89
C LEU A 261 3.65 -0.31 -6.17
N THR A 262 3.03 -0.28 -7.35
CA THR A 262 3.75 -0.07 -8.61
C THR A 262 4.43 1.31 -8.62
N ARG A 263 3.76 2.35 -8.10
CA ARG A 263 4.33 3.71 -8.00
C ARG A 263 5.41 3.80 -6.92
N PHE A 264 5.23 3.12 -5.80
CA PHE A 264 6.27 2.93 -4.78
C PHE A 264 7.52 2.26 -5.35
N ALA A 265 7.37 1.13 -6.05
CA ALA A 265 8.47 0.41 -6.66
C ALA A 265 9.20 1.25 -7.72
N ARG A 266 8.46 2.00 -8.54
CA ARG A 266 9.04 2.92 -9.54
C ARG A 266 9.85 4.04 -8.88
N ALA A 267 9.39 4.58 -7.75
CA ALA A 267 10.14 5.57 -6.96
C ALA A 267 11.44 4.97 -6.40
N GLY A 268 11.37 3.77 -5.83
CA GLY A 268 12.55 3.04 -5.35
C GLY A 268 13.55 2.72 -6.46
N ARG A 269 13.06 2.34 -7.66
CA ARG A 269 13.90 2.13 -8.85
C ARG A 269 14.66 3.38 -9.24
N GLU A 270 14.00 4.53 -9.28
CA GLU A 270 14.61 5.81 -9.64
C GLU A 270 15.78 6.16 -8.71
N ILE A 271 15.57 6.02 -7.39
CA ILE A 271 16.59 6.27 -6.36
C ILE A 271 17.72 5.25 -6.47
N GLY A 272 17.41 3.95 -6.57
CA GLY A 272 18.41 2.88 -6.62
C GLY A 272 19.31 2.96 -7.85
N LEU A 273 18.73 3.22 -9.03
CA LEU A 273 19.49 3.41 -10.26
C LEU A 273 20.39 4.66 -10.19
N ALA A 274 19.87 5.76 -9.64
CA ALA A 274 20.68 6.97 -9.44
C ALA A 274 21.82 6.74 -8.43
N ALA A 275 21.63 5.84 -7.46
CA ALA A 275 22.66 5.45 -6.50
C ALA A 275 23.69 4.46 -7.09
N GLY A 276 23.50 4.02 -8.32
CA GLY A 276 24.40 3.11 -9.04
C GLY A 276 24.09 1.62 -8.85
N GLU A 277 22.92 1.26 -8.33
CA GLU A 277 22.49 -0.14 -8.30
C GLU A 277 22.28 -0.69 -9.72
N VAL A 278 22.72 -1.93 -9.95
CA VAL A 278 22.50 -2.60 -11.22
C VAL A 278 21.08 -3.19 -11.24
N PRO A 279 20.27 -2.90 -12.29
CA PRO A 279 18.94 -3.49 -12.40
C PRO A 279 18.99 -5.00 -12.58
N ALA A 280 18.01 -5.70 -12.00
CA ALA A 280 17.81 -7.13 -12.16
C ALA A 280 16.50 -7.40 -12.94
N ALA A 281 15.55 -8.11 -12.34
CA ALA A 281 14.28 -8.48 -12.97
C ALA A 281 13.43 -7.24 -13.32
N GLY A 282 12.94 -7.17 -14.57
CA GLY A 282 12.08 -6.08 -15.07
C GLY A 282 12.67 -4.68 -14.93
N SER A 283 14.00 -4.57 -14.97
CA SER A 283 14.73 -3.31 -14.78
C SER A 283 14.59 -2.68 -13.39
N PHE A 284 14.19 -3.46 -12.37
CA PHE A 284 14.16 -3.01 -10.98
C PHE A 284 15.46 -3.40 -10.23
N PRO A 285 16.04 -2.49 -9.42
CA PRO A 285 17.14 -2.82 -8.52
C PRO A 285 16.74 -3.84 -7.45
N PRO A 286 17.67 -4.68 -6.96
CA PRO A 286 17.43 -5.61 -5.86
C PRO A 286 16.87 -4.96 -4.60
N SER A 287 17.24 -3.70 -4.31
CA SER A 287 16.75 -2.98 -3.14
C SER A 287 15.23 -2.77 -3.13
N VAL A 288 14.58 -2.70 -4.30
CA VAL A 288 13.12 -2.59 -4.39
C VAL A 288 12.45 -3.87 -3.86
N PHE A 289 12.94 -5.03 -4.32
CA PHE A 289 12.43 -6.33 -3.88
C PHE A 289 12.72 -6.58 -2.39
N ALA A 290 13.87 -6.13 -1.88
CA ALA A 290 14.18 -6.23 -0.45
C ALA A 290 13.27 -5.35 0.45
N ARG A 291 12.75 -4.23 -0.09
CA ARG A 291 11.87 -3.30 0.64
C ARG A 291 10.42 -3.78 0.70
N LEU A 292 9.92 -4.44 -0.33
CA LEU A 292 8.52 -4.87 -0.41
C LEU A 292 8.09 -5.76 0.77
N PRO A 293 8.77 -6.88 1.10
CA PRO A 293 8.39 -7.70 2.25
C PRO A 293 8.46 -6.91 3.56
N ARG A 294 9.53 -6.13 3.78
CA ARG A 294 9.71 -5.33 5.01
C ARG A 294 8.57 -4.34 5.24
N LEU A 295 8.08 -3.73 4.17
CA LEU A 295 6.94 -2.82 4.23
C LEU A 295 5.63 -3.57 4.46
N LEU A 296 5.35 -4.61 3.66
CA LEU A 296 4.07 -5.31 3.68
C LEU A 296 3.87 -6.13 4.96
N GLU A 297 4.95 -6.62 5.56
CA GLU A 297 4.91 -7.34 6.84
C GLU A 297 4.59 -6.46 8.05
N ARG A 298 4.60 -5.12 7.90
CA ARG A 298 4.20 -4.21 8.99
C ARG A 298 2.68 -4.20 9.22
N ALA A 299 1.90 -4.53 8.18
CA ALA A 299 0.46 -4.75 8.30
C ALA A 299 0.17 -6.16 8.84
N GLY A 300 -0.94 -6.32 9.56
CA GLY A 300 -1.27 -7.55 10.27
C GLY A 300 -2.08 -7.30 11.55
N ARG A 301 -2.54 -8.37 12.19
CA ARG A 301 -3.02 -8.31 13.57
C ARG A 301 -1.85 -8.21 14.54
N ALA A 302 -1.97 -7.31 15.51
CA ALA A 302 -1.12 -7.22 16.68
C ALA A 302 -1.91 -7.65 17.93
N ALA A 303 -1.30 -7.55 19.11
CA ALA A 303 -1.91 -7.97 20.37
C ALA A 303 -3.11 -7.12 20.82
N VAL A 304 -3.29 -5.90 20.30
CA VAL A 304 -4.36 -4.98 20.74
C VAL A 304 -5.23 -4.44 19.61
N GLY A 305 -4.77 -4.48 18.37
CA GLY A 305 -5.47 -3.92 17.20
C GLY A 305 -4.99 -4.57 15.91
N SER A 306 -5.49 -4.11 14.77
CA SER A 306 -5.14 -4.71 13.48
C SER A 306 -4.94 -3.68 12.36
N ILE A 307 -4.12 -4.03 11.38
CA ILE A 307 -4.02 -3.32 10.11
C ILE A 307 -4.38 -4.30 9.00
N THR A 308 -5.57 -4.16 8.43
CA THR A 308 -5.91 -4.83 7.16
C THR A 308 -5.34 -3.97 6.03
N GLY A 309 -4.43 -4.54 5.23
CA GLY A 309 -3.77 -3.85 4.14
C GLY A 309 -4.38 -4.17 2.79
N ILE A 310 -4.71 -3.16 2.00
CA ILE A 310 -5.10 -3.30 0.59
C ILE A 310 -4.11 -2.53 -0.26
N TYR A 311 -3.42 -3.23 -1.14
CA TYR A 311 -2.34 -2.69 -1.93
C TYR A 311 -2.68 -2.79 -3.41
N THR A 312 -2.84 -1.66 -4.10
CA THR A 312 -3.08 -1.72 -5.53
C THR A 312 -1.77 -1.96 -6.28
N VAL A 313 -1.87 -2.73 -7.36
CA VAL A 313 -0.79 -2.99 -8.31
C VAL A 313 -1.34 -2.70 -9.69
N LEU A 314 -0.66 -1.80 -10.39
CA LEU A 314 -0.95 -1.51 -11.79
C LEU A 314 -0.29 -2.60 -12.62
N VAL A 315 -1.11 -3.30 -13.42
CA VAL A 315 -0.67 -4.29 -14.41
C VAL A 315 -0.96 -3.76 -15.83
N GLU A 316 -0.03 -3.96 -16.76
CA GLU A 316 -0.24 -3.62 -18.16
C GLU A 316 -1.03 -4.75 -18.86
N GLY A 317 -2.33 -4.52 -19.05
CA GLY A 317 -3.25 -5.58 -19.47
C GLY A 317 -3.55 -6.54 -18.33
N ASP A 318 -3.87 -7.80 -18.64
CA ASP A 318 -4.11 -8.85 -17.65
C ASP A 318 -2.82 -9.66 -17.33
N ASP A 319 -1.64 -9.07 -17.57
CA ASP A 319 -0.34 -9.74 -17.35
C ASP A 319 0.11 -9.66 -15.88
N MET A 320 -0.16 -10.74 -15.16
CA MET A 320 0.23 -10.91 -13.77
C MET A 320 1.68 -11.41 -13.60
N THR A 321 2.43 -11.57 -14.70
CA THR A 321 3.82 -12.04 -14.68
C THR A 321 4.84 -10.90 -14.60
N GLU A 322 4.37 -9.64 -14.60
CA GLU A 322 5.24 -8.50 -14.31
C GLU A 322 5.94 -8.66 -12.96
N PRO A 323 7.24 -8.33 -12.83
CA PRO A 323 8.02 -8.66 -11.64
C PRO A 323 7.49 -8.07 -10.33
N ILE A 324 6.91 -6.87 -10.36
CA ILE A 324 6.29 -6.28 -9.17
C ILE A 324 4.97 -6.98 -8.83
N ALA A 325 4.18 -7.34 -9.84
CA ALA A 325 2.93 -8.05 -9.64
C ALA A 325 3.16 -9.45 -9.07
N ASP A 326 4.13 -10.18 -9.61
CA ASP A 326 4.48 -11.53 -9.16
C ASP A 326 5.04 -11.52 -7.74
N GLU A 327 5.99 -10.62 -7.43
CA GLU A 327 6.57 -10.48 -6.10
C GLU A 327 5.48 -10.17 -5.05
N VAL A 328 4.66 -9.15 -5.31
CA VAL A 328 3.58 -8.74 -4.39
C VAL A 328 2.58 -9.88 -4.20
N ARG A 329 2.20 -10.60 -5.26
CA ARG A 329 1.31 -11.76 -5.17
C ARG A 329 1.89 -12.90 -4.33
N SER A 330 3.21 -13.06 -4.32
CA SER A 330 3.88 -14.07 -3.51
C SER A 330 3.83 -13.73 -2.01
N ILE A 331 3.98 -12.44 -1.66
CA ILE A 331 4.04 -11.94 -0.29
C ILE A 331 2.64 -11.85 0.35
N LEU A 332 1.62 -11.41 -0.41
CA LEU A 332 0.30 -11.11 0.14
C LEU A 332 -0.57 -12.35 0.41
N ASP A 333 -1.58 -12.17 1.27
CA ASP A 333 -2.51 -13.22 1.73
C ASP A 333 -3.70 -13.42 0.77
N GLY A 334 -3.65 -12.83 -0.42
CA GLY A 334 -4.74 -12.84 -1.39
C GLY A 334 -4.61 -11.73 -2.42
N HIS A 335 -5.47 -11.80 -3.44
CA HIS A 335 -5.56 -10.76 -4.46
C HIS A 335 -6.94 -10.72 -5.12
N ILE A 336 -7.29 -9.53 -5.59
CA ILE A 336 -8.48 -9.21 -6.37
C ILE A 336 -8.01 -8.72 -7.73
N VAL A 337 -8.49 -9.34 -8.81
CA VAL A 337 -8.18 -8.95 -10.19
C VAL A 337 -9.36 -8.18 -10.77
N LEU A 338 -9.09 -6.99 -11.30
CA LEU A 338 -10.07 -6.21 -12.06
C LEU A 338 -9.91 -6.49 -13.56
N SER A 339 -10.90 -7.17 -14.14
CA SER A 339 -10.91 -7.57 -15.54
C SER A 339 -11.39 -6.44 -16.44
N ARG A 340 -10.61 -6.18 -17.49
CA ARG A 340 -11.01 -5.26 -18.56
C ARG A 340 -12.24 -5.77 -19.31
N GLU A 341 -12.33 -7.09 -19.54
CA GLU A 341 -13.47 -7.69 -20.25
C GLU A 341 -14.79 -7.45 -19.49
N LEU A 342 -14.78 -7.55 -18.16
CA LEU A 342 -15.95 -7.24 -17.33
C LEU A 342 -16.31 -5.75 -17.42
N ALA A 343 -15.32 -4.86 -17.33
CA ALA A 343 -15.52 -3.42 -17.45
C ALA A 343 -16.15 -3.03 -18.81
N GLU A 344 -15.70 -3.64 -19.91
CA GLU A 344 -16.23 -3.42 -21.26
C GLU A 344 -17.69 -3.93 -21.42
N LYS A 345 -18.10 -4.92 -20.61
CA LYS A 345 -19.49 -5.39 -20.50
C LYS A 345 -20.36 -4.58 -19.54
N ASN A 346 -19.86 -3.46 -19.01
CA ASN A 346 -20.52 -2.65 -17.98
C ASN A 346 -20.80 -3.44 -16.68
N HIS A 347 -19.98 -4.43 -16.36
CA HIS A 347 -20.04 -5.19 -15.11
C HIS A 347 -19.15 -4.50 -14.07
N TYR A 348 -19.75 -3.80 -13.11
CA TYR A 348 -19.04 -3.08 -12.05
C TYR A 348 -19.52 -3.47 -10.64
N PRO A 349 -18.61 -3.68 -9.67
CA PRO A 349 -17.15 -3.70 -9.82
C PRO A 349 -16.67 -4.80 -10.78
N ALA A 350 -15.62 -4.51 -11.55
CA ALA A 350 -15.12 -5.39 -12.61
C ALA A 350 -14.27 -6.55 -12.06
N ILE A 351 -14.69 -7.18 -10.96
CA ILE A 351 -13.92 -8.19 -10.25
C ILE A 351 -14.05 -9.55 -10.96
N ASP A 352 -12.93 -10.10 -11.41
CA ASP A 352 -12.86 -11.47 -11.91
C ASP A 352 -12.74 -12.44 -10.73
N ILE A 353 -13.87 -13.05 -10.35
CA ILE A 353 -13.92 -13.99 -9.23
C ILE A 353 -13.02 -15.21 -9.45
N PRO A 354 -13.06 -15.92 -10.60
CA PRO A 354 -12.12 -17.00 -10.90
C PRO A 354 -10.64 -16.64 -10.73
N ALA A 355 -10.22 -15.47 -11.23
CA ALA A 355 -8.84 -15.00 -11.15
C ALA A 355 -8.45 -14.41 -9.79
N SER A 356 -9.43 -14.19 -8.90
CA SER A 356 -9.21 -13.63 -7.56
C SER A 356 -9.24 -14.70 -6.46
N THR A 357 -8.52 -14.44 -5.37
CA THR A 357 -8.43 -15.36 -4.23
C THR A 357 -8.23 -14.63 -2.90
N SER A 358 -8.85 -15.13 -1.83
CA SER A 358 -8.53 -14.78 -0.44
C SER A 358 -8.02 -16.03 0.25
N ARG A 359 -6.74 -16.05 0.65
CA ARG A 359 -6.14 -17.25 1.28
C ARG A 359 -6.67 -17.48 2.68
N VAL A 360 -7.20 -16.46 3.36
CA VAL A 360 -7.72 -16.57 4.74
C VAL A 360 -9.23 -16.79 4.80
N MET A 361 -9.95 -16.75 3.67
CA MET A 361 -11.42 -16.90 3.64
C MET A 361 -11.88 -18.13 4.44
N HIS A 362 -11.13 -19.24 4.37
CA HIS A 362 -11.47 -20.47 5.09
C HIS A 362 -11.35 -20.40 6.61
N GLN A 363 -10.62 -19.41 7.14
CA GLN A 363 -10.42 -19.18 8.57
C GLN A 363 -11.50 -18.23 9.13
N VAL A 364 -11.97 -17.29 8.30
CA VAL A 364 -12.87 -16.21 8.74
C VAL A 364 -14.33 -16.39 8.33
N THR A 365 -14.68 -17.52 7.68
CA THR A 365 -16.04 -17.79 7.21
C THR A 365 -16.57 -19.15 7.66
N SER A 366 -17.88 -19.23 7.83
CA SER A 366 -18.57 -20.48 8.18
C SER A 366 -18.45 -21.52 7.05
N GLU A 367 -18.62 -22.79 7.39
CA GLU A 367 -18.64 -23.87 6.39
C GLU A 367 -19.76 -23.67 5.36
N GLN A 368 -20.94 -23.22 5.80
CA GLN A 368 -22.07 -22.93 4.92
C GLN A 368 -21.73 -21.83 3.91
N HIS A 369 -21.14 -20.72 4.36
CA HIS A 369 -20.71 -19.63 3.48
C HIS A 369 -19.70 -20.13 2.44
N ARG A 370 -18.67 -20.87 2.87
CA ARG A 370 -17.69 -21.47 1.95
C ARG A 370 -18.34 -22.38 0.91
N ARG A 371 -19.29 -23.21 1.32
CA ARG A 371 -20.02 -24.11 0.41
C ARG A 371 -20.77 -23.33 -0.66
N LEU A 372 -21.45 -22.24 -0.27
CA LEU A 372 -22.19 -21.38 -1.19
C LEU A 372 -21.26 -20.67 -2.18
N ALA A 373 -20.18 -20.04 -1.68
CA ALA A 373 -19.19 -19.37 -2.53
C ALA A 373 -18.50 -20.36 -3.48
N GLY A 374 -18.17 -21.56 -3.02
CA GLY A 374 -17.60 -22.63 -3.84
C GLY A 374 -18.55 -23.10 -4.94
N ARG A 375 -19.85 -23.20 -4.67
CA ARG A 375 -20.85 -23.51 -5.72
C ARG A 375 -21.00 -22.36 -6.72
N ALA A 376 -21.08 -21.11 -6.26
CA ALA A 376 -21.12 -19.95 -7.16
C ALA A 376 -19.89 -19.89 -8.08
N ARG A 377 -18.68 -20.18 -7.56
CA ARG A 377 -17.46 -20.24 -8.37
C ARG A 377 -17.51 -21.35 -9.43
N ARG A 378 -18.05 -22.52 -9.09
CA ARG A 378 -18.26 -23.62 -10.06
C ARG A 378 -19.24 -23.22 -11.16
N LEU A 379 -20.34 -22.56 -10.83
CA LEU A 379 -21.31 -22.06 -11.81
C LEU A 379 -20.68 -21.05 -12.77
N LEU A 380 -19.88 -20.11 -12.26
CA LEU A 380 -19.14 -19.15 -13.10
C LEU A 380 -18.15 -19.85 -14.04
N ALA A 381 -17.43 -20.87 -13.55
CA ALA A 381 -16.49 -21.64 -14.35
C ALA A 381 -17.21 -22.43 -15.45
N GLN A 382 -18.29 -23.15 -15.09
CA GLN A 382 -19.07 -23.94 -16.04
C GLN A 382 -19.68 -23.07 -17.12
N TYR A 383 -20.21 -21.90 -16.77
CA TYR A 383 -20.74 -20.96 -17.76
C TYR A 383 -19.66 -20.51 -18.75
N LYS A 384 -18.45 -20.24 -18.27
CA LYS A 384 -17.32 -19.81 -19.12
C LYS A 384 -16.92 -20.87 -20.15
N GLU A 385 -17.02 -22.16 -19.80
CA GLU A 385 -16.73 -23.26 -20.73
C GLU A 385 -17.73 -23.33 -21.89
N ILE A 386 -19.00 -23.04 -21.63
CA ILE A 386 -20.08 -23.12 -22.63
C ILE A 386 -20.42 -21.78 -23.29
N GLU A 387 -19.84 -20.66 -22.84
CA GLU A 387 -20.26 -19.31 -23.23
C GLU A 387 -20.27 -19.11 -24.75
N LEU A 388 -19.26 -19.62 -25.46
CA LEU A 388 -19.20 -19.51 -26.91
C LEU A 388 -20.34 -20.28 -27.58
N LEU A 389 -20.59 -21.52 -27.17
CA LEU A 389 -21.65 -22.37 -27.71
C LEU A 389 -23.04 -21.75 -27.50
N VAL A 390 -23.26 -21.18 -26.32
CA VAL A 390 -24.51 -20.45 -26.02
C VAL A 390 -24.65 -19.23 -26.93
N ARG A 391 -23.57 -18.46 -27.14
CA ARG A 391 -23.60 -17.26 -27.99
C ARG A 391 -23.85 -17.56 -29.47
N VAL A 392 -23.34 -18.68 -29.98
CA VAL A 392 -23.57 -19.10 -31.38
C VAL A 392 -24.88 -19.86 -31.57
N GLY A 393 -25.58 -20.21 -30.49
CA GLY A 393 -26.85 -20.94 -30.52
C GLY A 393 -26.72 -22.46 -30.66
N GLU A 394 -25.53 -23.00 -30.43
CA GLU A 394 -25.20 -24.43 -30.59
C GLU A 394 -25.27 -25.22 -29.26
N TYR A 395 -25.57 -24.54 -28.15
CA TYR A 395 -25.75 -25.21 -26.86
C TYR A 395 -27.18 -25.76 -26.72
N GLU A 396 -27.30 -27.09 -26.67
CA GLU A 396 -28.56 -27.80 -26.40
C GLU A 396 -28.68 -28.17 -24.92
N ARG A 397 -29.77 -27.73 -24.29
CA ARG A 397 -30.11 -28.08 -22.90
C ARG A 397 -30.36 -29.58 -22.73
N GLY A 398 -30.07 -30.11 -21.55
CA GLY A 398 -30.26 -31.50 -21.17
C GLY A 398 -29.05 -32.40 -21.41
N ASN A 399 -28.02 -31.91 -22.11
CA ASN A 399 -26.77 -32.64 -22.32
C ASN A 399 -25.83 -32.57 -21.11
N ASP A 400 -25.86 -31.46 -20.36
CA ASP A 400 -25.06 -31.25 -19.15
C ASP A 400 -25.90 -30.48 -18.11
N ALA A 401 -26.21 -31.16 -17.01
CA ALA A 401 -27.03 -30.60 -15.94
C ALA A 401 -26.33 -29.46 -15.17
N ASP A 402 -25.00 -29.50 -15.07
CA ASP A 402 -24.23 -28.45 -14.38
C ASP A 402 -24.16 -27.19 -15.27
N ALA A 403 -23.99 -27.38 -16.58
CA ALA A 403 -24.05 -26.29 -17.56
C ALA A 403 -25.45 -25.65 -17.64
N ASP A 404 -26.51 -26.45 -17.55
CA ASP A 404 -27.88 -25.95 -17.48
C ASP A 404 -28.13 -25.14 -16.19
N ASP A 405 -27.68 -25.60 -15.02
CA ASP A 405 -27.78 -24.85 -13.75
C ASP A 405 -26.98 -23.54 -13.81
N ALA A 406 -25.79 -23.57 -14.43
CA ALA A 406 -24.97 -22.38 -14.63
C ALA A 406 -25.66 -21.34 -15.53
N LEU A 407 -26.25 -21.79 -16.65
CA LEU A 407 -27.00 -20.95 -17.57
C LEU A 407 -28.22 -20.31 -16.87
N ASP A 408 -28.97 -21.11 -16.10
CA ASP A 408 -30.17 -20.66 -15.41
C ASP A 408 -29.87 -19.65 -14.29
N ARG A 409 -28.75 -19.81 -13.58
CA ARG A 409 -28.37 -18.94 -12.45
C ARG A 409 -27.58 -17.71 -12.85
N ARG A 410 -27.05 -17.67 -14.08
CA ARG A 410 -26.18 -16.59 -14.54
C ARG A 410 -26.74 -15.19 -14.30
N PRO A 411 -27.99 -14.85 -14.68
CA PRO A 411 -28.50 -13.49 -14.49
C PRO A 411 -28.51 -13.05 -13.02
N ALA A 412 -28.85 -13.97 -12.11
CA ALA A 412 -28.86 -13.71 -10.68
C ALA A 412 -27.44 -13.59 -10.10
N LEU A 413 -26.50 -14.40 -10.59
CA LEU A 413 -25.07 -14.29 -10.23
C LEU A 413 -24.46 -12.97 -10.69
N GLU A 414 -24.69 -12.56 -11.94
CA GLU A 414 -24.20 -11.28 -12.47
C GLU A 414 -24.80 -10.11 -11.68
N ALA A 415 -26.10 -10.13 -11.37
CA ALA A 415 -26.73 -9.11 -10.55
C ALA A 415 -26.18 -9.07 -9.10
N PHE A 416 -25.77 -10.22 -8.56
CA PHE A 416 -25.14 -10.28 -7.24
C PHE A 416 -23.73 -9.69 -7.24
N LEU A 417 -22.93 -9.98 -8.27
CA LEU A 417 -21.55 -9.52 -8.42
C LEU A 417 -21.46 -8.04 -8.80
N CYS A 418 -22.42 -7.53 -9.58
CA CYS A 418 -22.55 -6.11 -9.86
C CYS A 418 -23.09 -5.37 -8.63
N GLN A 419 -22.54 -4.19 -8.34
CA GLN A 419 -22.97 -3.32 -7.26
C GLN A 419 -22.75 -1.86 -7.66
N GLY A 420 -23.76 -1.02 -7.43
CA GLY A 420 -23.63 0.42 -7.70
C GLY A 420 -22.59 1.09 -6.80
N ARG A 421 -21.93 2.16 -7.26
CA ARG A 421 -20.93 2.90 -6.49
C ARG A 421 -21.43 3.32 -5.11
N ASP A 422 -22.66 3.85 -5.07
CA ASP A 422 -23.28 4.38 -3.84
C ASP A 422 -24.15 3.32 -3.13
N GLU A 423 -24.21 2.09 -3.67
CA GLU A 423 -24.92 0.97 -3.08
C GLU A 423 -24.05 0.34 -1.99
N ARG A 424 -24.57 0.27 -0.76
CA ARG A 424 -23.93 -0.46 0.35
C ARG A 424 -24.72 -1.74 0.63
N CYS A 425 -24.01 -2.82 0.94
CA CYS A 425 -24.61 -4.08 1.35
C CYS A 425 -23.92 -4.56 2.62
N ASP A 426 -24.68 -4.71 3.70
CA ASP A 426 -24.13 -5.28 4.94
C ASP A 426 -23.78 -6.77 4.75
N TYR A 427 -22.98 -7.28 5.68
CA TYR A 427 -22.42 -8.62 5.58
C TYR A 427 -23.51 -9.71 5.58
N ASP A 428 -24.46 -9.64 6.53
CA ASP A 428 -25.52 -10.65 6.66
C ASP A 428 -26.45 -10.65 5.44
N THR A 429 -26.82 -9.48 4.95
CA THR A 429 -27.59 -9.33 3.70
C THR A 429 -26.82 -9.89 2.51
N THR A 430 -25.50 -9.69 2.43
CA THR A 430 -24.65 -10.26 1.39
C THR A 430 -24.71 -11.79 1.41
N LEU A 431 -24.58 -12.40 2.59
CA LEU A 431 -24.64 -13.86 2.73
C LEU A 431 -26.02 -14.41 2.35
N HIS A 432 -27.08 -13.73 2.77
CA HIS A 432 -28.44 -14.13 2.42
C HIS A 432 -28.68 -14.03 0.91
N LYS A 433 -28.24 -12.95 0.26
CA LYS A 433 -28.32 -12.80 -1.21
C LYS A 433 -27.51 -13.90 -1.92
N LEU A 434 -26.30 -14.21 -1.46
CA LEU A 434 -25.49 -15.29 -2.03
C LEU A 434 -26.23 -16.64 -1.94
N GLN A 435 -26.82 -16.92 -0.78
CA GLN A 435 -27.63 -18.12 -0.58
C GLN A 435 -28.81 -18.17 -1.55
N GLN A 436 -29.56 -17.07 -1.71
CA GLN A 436 -30.69 -17.00 -2.63
C GLN A 436 -30.28 -17.23 -4.08
N VAL A 437 -29.15 -16.70 -4.52
CA VAL A 437 -28.66 -16.86 -5.89
C VAL A 437 -28.24 -18.31 -6.16
N VAL A 438 -27.60 -18.95 -5.19
CA VAL A 438 -27.04 -20.30 -5.33
C VAL A 438 -28.08 -21.40 -5.06
N GLU A 439 -28.97 -21.22 -4.09
CA GLU A 439 -29.94 -22.24 -3.66
C GLU A 439 -31.38 -21.90 -4.05
N GLY A 440 -31.68 -20.65 -4.42
CA GLY A 440 -33.02 -20.22 -4.79
C GLY A 440 -33.55 -20.90 -6.06
N ARG A 441 -34.87 -20.85 -6.22
CA ARG A 441 -35.56 -21.39 -7.42
C ARG A 441 -35.15 -20.56 -8.65
N CYS A 442 -34.62 -21.21 -9.68
CA CYS A 442 -34.30 -20.55 -10.93
C CYS A 442 -35.57 -20.01 -11.59
N GLN A 443 -35.56 -18.72 -11.96
CA GLN A 443 -36.52 -18.20 -12.93
C GLN A 443 -36.08 -18.74 -14.29
N ARG A 444 -36.77 -19.76 -14.78
CA ARG A 444 -36.47 -20.34 -16.10
C ARG A 444 -36.68 -19.24 -17.14
N LEU A 445 -35.60 -18.87 -17.82
CA LEU A 445 -35.69 -18.10 -19.06
C LEU A 445 -36.35 -19.02 -20.09
N THR A 446 -37.65 -18.80 -20.34
CA THR A 446 -38.42 -19.46 -21.40
C THR A 446 -38.05 -18.96 -22.77
#